data_AF-A0A1G0Z4T8-F1
#
_entry.id   AF-A0A1G0Z4T8-F1
#
_cell.length_a   1.000
_cell.length_b   1.000
_cell.length_c   1.000
_cell.angle_alpha   90.00
_cell.angle_beta   90.00
_cell.angle_gamma   90.00
#
_symmetry.space_group_name_H-M   'P 1'
#
loop_
_entity.id
_entity.type
_entity.pdbx_description
1 polymer ?
#
loop_
_entity_poly.entity_id
_entity_poly.type
_entity_poly.pdbx_seq_one_letter_code
_entity_poly.pdbx_strand_id
1 'polypeptide(L)'
;MIKRRRLGTVYTKSPAQNVEKWLVDNFTKLMFSIFISLLWMGILYVLIGVVNFLGSQLGELWEKDLPTSVIYNHPVALPVKIIGIIFIFWYVFRAKTNRKG
;
A
#
# COMPACT_ATOMS: atom_id res chain seq x y z
N MET A 1 -1.97 -47.29 -31.33
CA MET A 1 -2.14 -45.83 -31.10
C MET A 1 -3.13 -45.63 -29.95
N ILE A 2 -2.62 -45.48 -28.73
CA ILE A 2 -3.47 -45.38 -27.53
C ILE A 2 -4.09 -43.97 -27.50
N LYS A 3 -5.38 -43.87 -27.83
CA LYS A 3 -6.15 -42.63 -27.61
C LYS A 3 -6.16 -42.35 -26.10
N ARG A 4 -5.32 -41.42 -25.64
CA ARG A 4 -5.44 -40.84 -24.30
C ARG A 4 -6.84 -40.24 -24.22
N ARG A 5 -7.75 -40.93 -23.54
CA ARG A 5 -8.99 -40.31 -23.06
C ARG A 5 -8.53 -39.16 -22.17
N ARG A 6 -8.73 -37.92 -22.63
CA ARG A 6 -8.64 -36.76 -21.76
C ARG A 6 -9.66 -37.05 -20.67
N LEU A 7 -9.19 -37.43 -19.48
CA LEU A 7 -10.00 -37.38 -18.27
C LEU A 7 -10.54 -35.96 -18.26
N GLY A 8 -11.83 -35.85 -18.58
CA GLY A 8 -12.54 -34.58 -18.54
C GLY A 8 -12.19 -33.97 -17.20
N THR A 9 -11.70 -32.74 -17.24
CA THR A 9 -11.48 -31.99 -16.02
C THR A 9 -12.81 -31.93 -15.31
N VAL A 10 -12.95 -32.73 -14.23
CA VAL A 10 -14.04 -32.63 -13.25
C VAL A 10 -14.06 -31.23 -12.60
N TYR A 11 -13.09 -30.38 -12.95
CA TYR A 11 -13.21 -28.92 -12.92
C TYR A 11 -14.11 -28.40 -14.05
N THR A 12 -15.41 -28.65 -13.98
CA THR A 12 -16.33 -27.57 -14.32
C THR A 12 -16.04 -26.49 -13.29
N LYS A 13 -15.35 -25.40 -13.67
CA LYS A 13 -15.18 -24.25 -12.77
C LYS A 13 -16.57 -23.85 -12.30
N SER A 14 -16.93 -24.24 -11.08
CA SER A 14 -18.25 -23.91 -10.57
C SER A 14 -18.30 -22.38 -10.44
N PRO A 15 -19.43 -21.73 -10.73
CA PRO A 15 -19.56 -20.29 -10.53
C PRO A 15 -19.15 -19.87 -9.11
N ALA A 16 -19.36 -20.75 -8.11
CA ALA A 16 -18.92 -20.51 -6.73
C ALA A 16 -17.39 -20.43 -6.59
N GLN A 17 -16.62 -21.26 -7.31
CA GLN A 17 -15.15 -21.20 -7.28
C GLN A 17 -14.58 -19.92 -7.92
N ASN A 18 -15.29 -19.34 -8.90
CA ASN A 18 -14.89 -18.05 -9.47
C ASN A 18 -15.18 -16.89 -8.49
N VAL A 19 -16.32 -16.94 -7.78
CA VAL A 19 -16.67 -15.96 -6.74
C VAL A 19 -15.69 -16.04 -5.58
N GLU A 20 -15.34 -17.24 -5.13
CA GLU A 20 -14.37 -17.46 -4.05
C GLU A 20 -12.99 -16.90 -4.40
N LYS A 21 -12.48 -17.19 -5.60
CA LYS A 21 -11.20 -16.62 -6.07
C LYS A 21 -11.23 -15.10 -6.15
N TRP A 22 -12.33 -14.52 -6.62
CA TRP A 22 -12.49 -13.07 -6.69
C TRP A 22 -12.50 -12.45 -5.29
N LEU A 23 -13.21 -13.04 -4.33
CA LEU A 23 -13.25 -12.60 -2.94
C LEU A 23 -11.86 -12.66 -2.28
N VAL A 24 -11.19 -13.81 -2.38
CA VAL A 24 -9.86 -14.02 -1.79
C VAL A 24 -8.83 -13.04 -2.37
N ASP A 25 -8.87 -12.79 -3.69
CA ASP A 25 -7.99 -11.84 -4.34
C ASP A 25 -8.21 -10.39 -3.87
N ASN A 26 -9.46 -9.97 -3.70
CA ASN A 26 -9.76 -8.63 -3.21
C ASN A 26 -9.44 -8.46 -1.73
N PHE A 27 -9.73 -9.48 -0.91
CA PHE A 27 -9.41 -9.48 0.51
C PHE A 27 -7.90 -9.38 0.73
N THR A 28 -7.11 -10.17 -0.02
CA THR A 28 -5.65 -10.14 0.06
C THR A 28 -5.10 -8.75 -0.29
N LYS A 29 -5.61 -8.11 -1.34
CA LYS A 29 -5.22 -6.74 -1.72
C LYS A 29 -5.57 -5.73 -0.64
N LEU A 30 -6.75 -5.83 -0.05
CA LEU A 30 -7.18 -4.94 1.03
C LEU A 30 -6.24 -5.04 2.23
N MET A 31 -5.92 -6.26 2.65
CA MET A 31 -4.94 -6.50 3.72
C MET A 31 -3.57 -5.91 3.38
N PHE A 32 -3.04 -6.17 2.19
CA PHE A 32 -1.77 -5.60 1.75
C PHE A 32 -1.78 -4.08 1.71
N SER A 33 -2.88 -3.46 1.25
CA SER A 33 -3.03 -2.00 1.20
C SER A 33 -2.97 -1.39 2.59
N ILE A 34 -3.61 -2.02 3.58
CA ILE A 34 -3.57 -1.57 4.99
C ILE A 34 -2.13 -1.66 5.52
N PHE A 35 -1.44 -2.79 5.33
CA PHE A 35 -0.06 -2.96 5.80
C PHE A 35 0.89 -1.92 5.18
N ILE A 36 0.81 -1.69 3.87
CA ILE A 36 1.65 -0.70 3.18
C ILE A 36 1.31 0.72 3.63
N SER A 37 0.03 1.01 3.92
CA SER A 37 -0.38 2.32 4.44
C SER A 37 0.21 2.61 5.82
N LEU A 38 0.27 1.61 6.70
CA LEU A 38 0.95 1.75 8.00
C LEU A 38 2.45 1.98 7.83
N LEU A 39 3.08 1.25 6.91
CA LEU A 39 4.51 1.40 6.60
C LEU A 39 4.80 2.81 6.05
N TRP A 40 3.94 3.32 5.18
CA TRP A 40 4.01 4.69 4.66
C TRP A 40 3.98 5.75 5.77
N MET A 41 3.07 5.59 6.74
CA MET A 41 2.99 6.50 7.89
C MET A 41 4.29 6.52 8.70
N GLY A 42 4.93 5.36 8.87
CA GLY A 42 6.23 5.23 9.51
C GLY A 42 7.37 5.88 8.72
N ILE A 43 7.45 5.64 7.41
CA ILE A 43 8.45 6.29 6.54
C ILE A 43 8.31 7.80 6.59
N LEU A 44 7.08 8.31 6.48
CA LEU A 44 6.81 9.75 6.53
C LEU A 44 7.28 10.36 7.85
N TYR A 45 7.07 9.66 8.97
CA TYR A 45 7.52 10.11 10.28
C TYR A 45 9.05 10.23 10.35
N VAL A 46 9.77 9.23 9.83
CA VAL A 46 11.24 9.24 9.77
C VAL A 46 11.73 10.37 8.87
N LEU A 47 11.13 10.56 7.69
CA LEU A 47 11.50 11.64 6.77
C LEU A 47 11.34 13.02 7.40
N ILE A 48 10.22 13.26 8.10
CA ILE A 48 9.99 14.51 8.82
C ILE A 48 11.02 14.67 9.95
N GLY A 49 11.42 13.58 10.62
CA GLY A 49 12.52 13.58 11.58
C GLY A 49 13.85 14.02 10.97
N VAL A 50 14.19 13.51 9.79
CA VAL A 50 15.40 13.91 9.04
C VAL A 50 15.33 15.39 8.68
N VAL A 51 14.21 15.88 8.15
CA VAL A 51 14.04 17.30 7.81
C VAL A 51 14.17 18.18 9.07
N ASN A 52 13.60 17.75 10.20
CA ASN A 52 13.73 18.43 11.49
C ASN A 52 15.17 18.49 12.00
N PHE A 53 15.89 17.38 11.87
CA PHE A 53 17.30 17.31 12.22
C PHE A 53 18.14 18.26 11.36
N LEU A 54 17.94 18.26 10.04
CA LEU A 54 18.67 19.14 9.12
C LEU A 54 18.32 20.62 9.39
N GLY A 55 17.06 20.95 9.60
CA GLY A 55 16.61 22.32 9.87
C GLY A 55 17.14 22.90 11.18
N SER A 56 17.19 22.09 12.24
CA SER A 56 17.68 22.51 13.57
C SER A 56 19.20 22.54 13.69
N GLN A 57 19.92 21.61 13.04
CA GLN A 57 21.38 21.46 13.20
C GLN A 57 22.20 22.14 12.10
N LEU A 58 21.67 22.24 10.87
CA LEU A 58 22.42 22.79 9.73
C LEU A 58 21.91 24.15 9.28
N GLY A 59 20.61 24.41 9.44
CA GLY A 59 19.97 25.61 8.88
C GLY A 59 19.77 26.76 9.86
N GLU A 60 19.79 26.51 11.18
CA GLU A 60 19.25 27.44 12.21
C GLU A 60 17.84 27.99 11.87
N LEU A 61 17.11 27.31 10.99
CA LEU A 61 15.81 27.74 10.48
C LEU A 61 14.67 27.43 11.46
N TRP A 62 14.90 26.46 12.37
CA TRP A 62 13.93 26.00 13.35
C TRP A 62 14.49 26.04 14.76
N GLU A 63 13.58 26.15 15.74
CA GLU A 63 13.92 26.07 17.16
C GLU A 63 14.65 24.75 17.47
N LYS A 64 15.77 24.86 18.17
CA LYS A 64 16.47 23.70 18.72
C LYS A 64 15.52 23.08 19.74
N ASP A 65 15.27 21.77 19.59
CA ASP A 65 14.34 20.94 20.39
C ASP A 65 12.87 20.90 19.97
N LEU A 66 12.51 21.35 18.76
CA LEU A 66 11.14 21.15 18.26
C LEU A 66 10.84 19.63 18.09
N PRO A 67 9.83 19.06 18.75
CA PRO A 67 9.57 17.62 18.66
C PRO A 67 9.06 17.25 17.26
N THR A 68 9.61 16.20 16.66
CA THR A 68 9.17 15.69 15.34
C THR A 68 7.67 15.38 15.30
N SER A 69 7.08 14.96 16.43
CA SER A 69 5.64 14.72 16.56
C SER A 69 4.79 15.96 16.31
N VAL A 70 5.29 17.16 16.63
CA VAL A 70 4.59 18.43 16.40
C VAL A 70 4.51 18.73 14.91
N ILE A 71 5.62 18.61 14.19
CA ILE A 71 5.65 18.80 12.74
C ILE A 71 4.81 17.72 12.04
N TYR A 72 4.91 16.48 12.51
CA TYR A 72 4.16 15.37 11.96
C TYR A 72 2.64 15.56 12.09
N ASN A 73 2.17 16.14 13.19
CA ASN A 73 0.74 16.38 13.42
C ASN A 73 0.25 17.74 12.91
N HIS A 74 1.13 18.53 12.31
CA HIS A 74 0.76 19.81 11.73
C HIS A 74 -0.27 19.62 10.60
N PRO A 75 -1.26 20.53 10.44
CA PRO A 75 -2.30 20.42 9.42
C PRO A 75 -1.75 20.34 7.98
N VAL A 76 -0.55 20.86 7.73
CA VAL A 76 0.14 20.77 6.43
C VAL A 76 0.65 19.35 6.12
N ALA A 77 0.93 18.54 7.15
CA ALA A 77 1.33 17.14 6.98
C ALA A 77 0.12 16.21 6.70
N LEU A 78 -1.10 16.62 7.04
CA LEU A 78 -2.33 15.83 6.80
C LEU A 78 -2.57 15.53 5.31
N PRO A 79 -2.51 16.51 4.37
CA PRO A 79 -2.63 16.24 2.94
C PRO A 79 -1.64 15.18 2.45
N VAL A 80 -0.38 15.25 2.88
CA VAL A 80 0.66 14.31 2.43
C VAL A 80 0.38 12.89 2.91
N LYS A 81 -0.10 12.75 4.16
CA LYS A 81 -0.55 11.46 4.70
C LYS A 81 -1.69 10.88 3.87
N ILE A 82 -2.74 11.68 3.62
CA ILE A 82 -3.94 11.25 2.91
C ILE A 82 -3.64 10.91 1.45
N ILE A 83 -2.91 11.79 0.75
CA ILE A 83 -2.52 11.60 -0.66
C ILE A 83 -1.70 10.32 -0.79
N GLY A 84 -0.71 10.10 0.08
CA GLY A 84 0.11 8.88 0.04
C GLY A 84 -0.71 7.60 0.22
N ILE A 85 -1.67 7.60 1.15
CA ILE A 85 -2.60 6.47 1.34
C ILE A 85 -3.44 6.25 0.07
N ILE A 86 -4.03 7.30 -0.51
CA ILE A 86 -4.82 7.20 -1.75
C ILE A 86 -3.97 6.62 -2.89
N PHE A 87 -2.72 7.05 -3.04
CA PHE A 87 -1.79 6.51 -4.04
C PHE A 87 -1.48 5.03 -3.82
N ILE A 88 -1.31 4.59 -2.57
CA ILE A 88 -1.08 3.17 -2.23
C ILE A 88 -2.31 2.33 -2.61
N PHE A 89 -3.51 2.78 -2.25
CA PHE A 89 -4.74 2.10 -2.65
C PHE A 89 -4.86 2.03 -4.18
N TRP A 90 -4.65 3.14 -4.88
CA TRP A 90 -4.67 3.14 -6.33
C TRP A 90 -3.63 2.20 -6.94
N TYR A 91 -2.41 2.19 -6.42
CA TYR A 91 -1.33 1.32 -6.88
C TYR A 91 -1.66 -0.17 -6.70
N VAL A 92 -2.08 -0.58 -5.51
CA VAL A 92 -2.41 -1.98 -5.18
C VAL A 92 -3.57 -2.50 -6.04
N PHE A 93 -4.59 -1.67 -6.29
CA PHE A 93 -5.72 -2.06 -7.10
C PHE A 93 -5.40 -2.05 -8.60
N ARG A 94 -4.59 -1.09 -9.08
CA ARG A 94 -4.15 -0.99 -10.48
C ARG A 94 -3.15 -2.07 -10.89
N ALA A 95 -2.39 -2.64 -9.95
CA ALA A 95 -1.38 -3.68 -10.24
C ALA A 95 -1.93 -4.93 -10.97
N LYS A 96 -3.25 -5.21 -10.91
CA LYS A 96 -3.86 -6.30 -11.69
C LYS A 96 -4.08 -5.97 -13.18
N THR A 97 -4.17 -4.70 -13.56
CA THR A 97 -4.44 -4.30 -14.95
C THR A 97 -3.27 -4.68 -15.88
N ASN A 98 -2.04 -4.70 -15.36
CA ASN A 98 -0.83 -4.95 -16.16
C ASN A 98 -0.40 -6.44 -16.24
N ARG A 99 -1.16 -7.39 -15.68
CA ARG A 99 -0.86 -8.84 -15.77
C ARG A 99 -1.70 -9.58 -16.83
N LYS A 100 -2.33 -8.84 -17.76
CA LYS A 100 -2.95 -9.38 -18.98
C LYS A 100 -2.13 -8.99 -20.23
N GLY A 101 -0.81 -9.12 -20.15
CA GLY A 101 0.11 -9.12 -21.28
C GLY A 101 0.63 -10.52 -21.49
#